data_AF-A0AAU4B818-F1
#
_entry.id   AF-A0AAU4B818-F1
#
_cell.length_a   1.000
_cell.length_b   1.000
_cell.length_c   1.000
_cell.angle_alpha   90.00
_cell.angle_beta   90.00
_cell.angle_gamma   90.00
#
_symmetry.space_group_name_H-M   'P 1'
#
loop_
_entity.id
_entity.type
_entity.pdbx_description
1 polymer ?
#
loop_
_entity_poly.entity_id
_entity_poly.type
_entity_poly.pdbx_seq_one_letter_code
_entity_poly.pdbx_strand_id
1 'polypeptide(L)'
;MTRCLVAAVSAVIVVSALSGCSSDRRGLGDSPVSGHRGDDTPADVTNFPDGFANIATKCVAGAPGYRAFVTTREAAPVVLADPACKG
;
A
#
# COMPACT_ATOMS: atom_id res chain seq x y z
N MET A 1 29.29 -0.84 39.99
CA MET A 1 28.89 0.24 39.05
C MET A 1 28.79 -0.27 37.61
N THR A 2 29.75 -1.04 37.09
CA THR A 2 29.78 -1.58 35.71
C THR A 2 28.55 -2.41 35.33
N ARG A 3 28.01 -3.24 36.23
CA ARG A 3 26.81 -4.06 35.97
C ARG A 3 25.53 -3.26 35.76
N CYS A 4 25.35 -2.16 36.50
CA CYS A 4 24.20 -1.27 36.32
C CYS A 4 24.28 -0.51 34.99
N LEU A 5 25.50 -0.16 34.57
CA LEU A 5 25.77 0.55 33.33
C LEU A 5 25.46 -0.33 32.10
N VAL A 6 25.85 -1.61 32.14
CA VAL A 6 25.50 -2.58 31.09
C VAL A 6 23.99 -2.79 31.00
N ALA A 7 23.30 -2.94 32.13
CA ALA A 7 21.85 -3.11 32.14
C ALA A 7 21.10 -1.90 31.53
N ALA A 8 21.55 -0.68 31.85
CA ALA A 8 20.97 0.54 31.30
C ALA A 8 21.17 0.64 29.78
N VAL A 9 22.38 0.34 29.29
CA VAL A 9 22.68 0.37 27.84
C VAL A 9 21.85 -0.68 27.09
N SER A 10 21.75 -1.89 27.62
CA SER A 10 20.92 -2.95 27.02
C SER A 10 19.43 -2.56 26.98
N ALA A 11 18.91 -1.94 28.04
CA ALA A 11 17.53 -1.48 28.08
C ALA A 11 17.24 -0.39 27.04
N VAL A 12 18.17 0.55 26.86
CA VAL A 12 18.05 1.60 25.82
C VAL A 12 18.00 0.97 24.43
N ILE A 13 18.90 0.03 24.12
CA ILE A 13 18.94 -0.66 22.82
C ILE A 13 17.62 -1.39 22.54
N VAL A 14 17.11 -2.13 23.52
CA VAL A 14 15.85 -2.89 23.39
C VAL A 14 14.67 -1.94 23.17
N VAL A 15 14.58 -0.85 23.93
CA VAL A 15 13.49 0.14 23.77
C VAL A 15 13.56 0.83 22.41
N SER A 16 14.76 1.18 21.92
CA SER A 16 14.92 1.76 20.58
C SER A 16 14.67 0.78 19.43
N ALA A 17 14.89 -0.52 19.63
CA ALA A 17 14.54 -1.55 18.65
C ALA A 17 13.03 -1.81 18.59
N LEU A 18 12.33 -1.64 19.72
CA LEU A 18 10.87 -1.81 19.82
C LEU A 18 10.08 -0.56 19.41
N SER A 19 10.68 0.63 19.44
CA SER A 19 10.04 1.89 19.06
C SER A 19 10.18 2.25 17.57
N GLY A 20 10.43 1.25 16.71
CA GLY A 20 10.45 1.39 15.26
C GLY A 20 9.26 2.22 14.78
N CYS A 21 9.57 3.38 14.21
CA CYS A 21 8.59 4.41 13.88
C CYS A 21 7.55 3.89 12.88
N SER A 22 6.31 3.70 13.33
CA SER A 22 5.13 3.77 12.47
C SER A 22 4.89 5.24 12.10
N SER A 23 5.79 5.80 11.30
CA SER A 23 5.55 7.08 10.63
C SER A 23 5.07 6.71 9.23
N ASP A 24 3.76 6.49 9.13
CA ASP A 24 3.12 6.42 7.82
C ASP A 24 3.14 7.82 7.20
N ARG A 25 4.26 8.15 6.57
CA ARG A 25 4.46 9.39 5.81
C ARG A 25 3.52 9.50 4.61
N ARG A 26 2.78 8.45 4.26
CA ARG A 26 1.89 8.43 3.09
C ARG A 26 0.43 8.78 3.45
N GLY A 27 0.08 8.72 4.74
CA GLY A 27 -1.20 9.22 5.24
C GLY A 27 -2.38 8.29 4.93
N LEU A 28 -3.29 8.20 5.91
CA LEU A 28 -4.69 7.75 5.75
C LEU A 28 -4.94 6.30 5.32
N GLY A 29 -4.12 5.33 5.73
CA GLY A 29 -4.59 3.94 5.78
C GLY A 29 -4.72 3.24 4.44
N ASP A 30 -3.77 3.47 3.53
CA ASP A 30 -3.56 2.56 2.41
C ASP A 30 -3.35 1.13 2.94
N SER A 31 -3.98 0.15 2.29
CA SER A 31 -3.82 -1.25 2.68
C SER A 31 -2.33 -1.63 2.64
N PRO A 32 -1.81 -2.34 3.67
CA PRO A 32 -0.41 -2.71 3.73
C PRO A 32 -0.03 -3.51 2.48
N VAL A 33 0.86 -2.95 1.65
CA VAL A 33 1.42 -3.65 0.50
C VAL A 33 2.62 -4.49 0.95
N SER A 34 2.65 -5.77 0.59
CA SER A 34 3.75 -6.68 0.92
C SER A 34 5.09 -6.10 0.42
N GLY A 35 6.10 -6.10 1.28
CA GLY A 35 7.43 -5.55 0.95
C GLY A 35 7.47 -4.03 0.71
N HIS A 36 6.42 -3.28 1.08
CA HIS A 36 6.31 -1.83 0.94
C HIS A 36 6.39 -1.27 -0.49
N ARG A 37 6.35 -2.14 -1.50
CA ARG A 37 6.56 -1.75 -2.90
C ARG A 37 5.28 -1.78 -3.73
N GLY A 38 4.32 -2.65 -3.41
CA GLY A 38 3.12 -2.79 -4.23
C GLY A 38 3.45 -3.22 -5.66
N ASP A 39 2.45 -3.19 -6.55
CA ASP A 39 2.66 -3.39 -7.99
C ASP A 39 2.90 -2.03 -8.69
N ASP A 40 4.17 -1.79 -9.02
CA ASP A 40 4.66 -0.56 -9.68
C ASP A 40 4.50 -0.56 -11.22
N THR A 41 3.90 -1.60 -11.82
CA THR A 41 3.68 -1.60 -13.28
C THR A 41 2.71 -0.48 -13.70
N PRO A 42 2.72 -0.01 -14.94
CA PRO A 42 1.71 0.94 -15.41
C PRO A 42 0.29 0.35 -15.33
N ALA A 43 -0.68 1.16 -14.92
CA ALA A 43 -2.09 0.80 -15.06
C ALA A 43 -2.52 0.94 -16.53
N ASP A 44 -3.52 0.17 -16.93
CA ASP A 44 -4.22 0.41 -18.20
C ASP A 44 -5.17 1.59 -18.01
N VAL A 45 -5.19 2.53 -18.96
CA VAL A 45 -5.90 3.81 -18.84
C VAL A 45 -6.79 4.03 -20.05
N THR A 46 -8.10 4.14 -19.79
CA THR A 46 -9.08 4.60 -20.77
C THR A 46 -9.28 6.10 -20.59
N ASN A 47 -8.87 6.87 -21.61
CA ASN A 47 -9.00 8.32 -21.64
C ASN A 47 -10.36 8.74 -22.21
N PHE A 48 -11.02 9.70 -21.56
CA PHE A 48 -12.31 10.26 -21.94
C PHE A 48 -12.14 11.76 -22.25
N PRO A 49 -11.87 12.14 -23.51
CA PRO A 49 -11.55 13.52 -23.89
C PRO A 49 -12.77 14.46 -23.89
N ASP A 50 -13.97 13.91 -23.72
CA ASP A 50 -15.27 14.57 -23.73
C ASP A 50 -15.68 15.13 -22.35
N GLY A 51 -14.74 15.21 -21.42
CA GLY A 51 -14.95 15.78 -20.08
C GLY A 51 -15.50 14.80 -19.05
N PHE A 52 -15.76 13.55 -19.43
CA PHE A 52 -15.96 12.48 -18.47
C PHE A 52 -14.64 12.12 -17.75
N ALA A 53 -14.76 11.41 -16.63
CA ALA A 53 -13.59 11.06 -15.83
C ALA A 53 -12.84 9.89 -16.45
N ASN A 54 -11.50 9.99 -16.51
CA ASN A 54 -10.66 8.89 -16.98
C ASN A 54 -10.75 7.70 -16.03
N ILE A 55 -10.54 6.50 -16.57
CA ILE A 55 -10.55 5.26 -15.80
C ILE A 55 -9.17 4.62 -15.89
N ALA A 56 -8.58 4.27 -14.75
CA ALA A 56 -7.40 3.43 -14.68
C ALA A 56 -7.77 2.08 -14.07
N THR A 57 -7.14 1.00 -14.54
CA THR A 57 -7.46 -0.35 -14.10
C THR A 57 -6.24 -1.26 -13.94
N LYS A 58 -6.33 -2.16 -12.95
CA LYS A 58 -5.34 -3.20 -12.64
C LYS A 58 -5.99 -4.42 -12.00
N CYS A 59 -5.38 -5.59 -12.20
CA CYS A 59 -5.70 -6.77 -11.42
C CYS A 59 -5.33 -6.55 -9.94
N VAL A 60 -6.17 -7.05 -9.03
CA VAL A 60 -5.97 -6.87 -7.59
C VAL A 60 -4.91 -7.86 -7.11
N ALA A 61 -3.77 -7.35 -6.64
CA ALA A 61 -2.71 -8.17 -6.07
C ALA A 61 -3.24 -8.98 -4.87
N GLY A 62 -3.01 -10.29 -4.87
CA GLY A 62 -3.50 -11.19 -3.82
C GLY A 62 -4.99 -11.58 -3.92
N ALA A 63 -5.72 -11.10 -4.92
CA ALA A 63 -7.10 -11.50 -5.20
C ALA A 63 -7.27 -11.91 -6.68
N PRO A 64 -6.83 -13.13 -7.06
CA PRO A 64 -6.98 -13.62 -8.43
C PRO A 64 -8.45 -13.62 -8.86
N GLY A 65 -8.69 -13.32 -10.14
CA GLY A 65 -10.05 -13.18 -10.67
C GLY A 65 -10.73 -11.85 -10.39
N TYR A 66 -10.03 -10.85 -9.82
CA TYR A 66 -10.58 -9.53 -9.57
C TYR A 66 -9.74 -8.40 -10.18
N ARG A 67 -10.43 -7.38 -10.68
CA ARG A 67 -9.87 -6.16 -11.26
C ARG A 67 -10.45 -4.93 -10.59
N ALA A 68 -9.58 -4.00 -10.21
CA ALA A 68 -9.96 -2.70 -9.68
C ALA A 68 -10.03 -1.66 -10.80
N PHE A 69 -10.99 -0.74 -10.66
CA PHE A 69 -11.19 0.42 -11.51
C PHE A 69 -11.23 1.65 -10.61
N VAL A 70 -10.40 2.63 -10.94
CA VAL A 70 -10.34 3.92 -10.26
C VAL A 70 -10.52 5.03 -11.28
N THR A 71 -11.04 6.16 -10.83
CA THR A 71 -11.31 7.30 -11.70
C THR A 71 -10.53 8.52 -11.26
N THR A 72 -10.31 9.47 -12.17
CA THR A 72 -9.60 10.73 -11.88
C THR A 72 -10.41 11.72 -11.05
N ARG A 73 -11.69 11.43 -10.77
CA ARG A 73 -12.53 12.20 -9.84
C ARG A 73 -12.59 11.49 -8.49
N GLU A 74 -13.01 12.22 -7.46
CA GLU A 74 -13.22 11.64 -6.13
C GLU A 74 -14.41 10.68 -6.16
N ALA A 75 -14.12 9.39 -6.17
CA ALA A 75 -15.10 8.32 -6.10
C ALA A 75 -14.48 7.07 -5.46
N ALA A 76 -15.32 6.22 -4.86
CA ALA A 76 -14.86 4.93 -4.37
C ALA A 76 -14.40 4.04 -5.53
N PRO A 77 -13.30 3.27 -5.36
CA PRO A 77 -12.89 2.26 -6.34
C PRO A 77 -14.00 1.23 -6.57
N VAL A 78 -14.11 0.75 -7.81
CA VAL A 78 -14.98 -0.36 -8.18
C VAL A 78 -14.13 -1.61 -8.39
N VAL A 79 -14.51 -2.74 -7.78
CA VAL A 79 -13.82 -4.02 -7.97
C VAL A 79 -14.80 -5.01 -8.57
N LEU A 80 -14.45 -5.57 -9.72
CA LEU A 80 -15.28 -6.53 -10.45
C LEU A 80 -14.53 -7.83 -10.66
N ALA A 81 -15.30 -8.92 -10.78
CA ALA A 81 -14.75 -10.19 -11.22
C ALA A 81 -14.27 -10.09 -12.68
N ASP A 82 -13.05 -10.53 -12.94
CA ASP A 82 -12.42 -10.57 -14.25
C ASP A 82 -11.59 -11.86 -14.40
N PRO A 83 -12.01 -12.82 -15.24
CA PRO A 83 -11.28 -14.07 -15.45
C PRO A 83 -9.91 -13.88 -16.15
N ALA A 84 -9.63 -12.71 -16.71
CA ALA A 84 -8.32 -12.40 -17.28
C ALA A 84 -7.25 -12.16 -16.19
N CYS A 85 -7.66 -11.84 -14.95
CA CYS A 85 -6.73 -11.63 -13.84
C CYS A 85 -6.28 -12.96 -13.23
N LYS A 86 -5.05 -13.38 -13.52
CA LYS A 86 -4.57 -14.74 -13.20
C LYS A 86 -3.87 -14.91 -11.84
N GLY A 87 -3.54 -13.82 -11.14
CA GLY A 87 -2.85 -13.86 -9.84
C GLY A 87 -1.37 -14.12 -9.96
#